data_AF-S7U2Y2-F1
#
_entry.id   AF-S7U2Y2-F1
#
_cell.length_a   1.000
_cell.length_b   1.000
_cell.length_c   1.000
_cell.angle_alpha   90.00
_cell.angle_beta   90.00
_cell.angle_gamma   90.00
#
_symmetry.space_group_name_H-M   'P 1'
#
loop_
_entity.id
_entity.type
_entity.pdbx_description
1 polymer ?
#
loop_
_entity_poly.entity_id
_entity_poly.type
_entity_poly.pdbx_seq_one_letter_code
_entity_poly.pdbx_strand_id
1 'polypeptide(L)'
;MIIAGAGGAAHLPGMIAAKTTLPVIGVPVQSKALNGLDSLLSIVQMPGGVPVATVAIGKAGATNAGLLAASILGLLEPRYMEALKARREAIRKQIVESSDQFD
;
A
#
# COMPACT_ATOMS: atom_id res chain seq x y z
N MET A 1 1.73 13.52 -0.93
CA MET A 1 1.15 12.16 -0.86
C MET A 1 0.96 11.79 0.60
N ILE A 2 -0.10 11.05 0.92
CA ILE A 2 -0.42 10.63 2.29
C ILE A 2 -0.68 9.11 2.29
N ILE A 3 -0.12 8.41 3.27
CA ILE A 3 -0.47 7.01 3.56
C ILE A 3 -1.27 7.01 4.86
N ALA A 4 -2.48 6.46 4.82
CA ALA A 4 -3.38 6.44 5.97
C ALA A 4 -3.84 5.00 6.25
N GLY A 5 -3.65 4.55 7.50
CA GLY A 5 -4.15 3.25 7.98
C GLY A 5 -5.35 3.41 8.90
N ALA A 6 -6.37 2.57 8.72
CA ALA A 6 -7.54 2.53 9.61
C ALA A 6 -8.20 1.13 9.62
N GLY A 7 -8.90 0.79 10.71
CA GLY A 7 -9.54 -0.50 10.92
C GLY A 7 -10.99 -0.38 11.39
N GLY A 8 -11.78 -1.44 11.20
CA GLY A 8 -13.23 -1.44 11.46
C GLY A 8 -13.98 -0.57 10.46
N ALA A 9 -14.74 0.40 10.96
CA ALA A 9 -15.34 1.47 10.16
C ALA A 9 -14.25 2.49 9.75
N ALA A 10 -13.45 2.11 8.76
CA ALA A 10 -12.18 2.73 8.45
C ALA A 10 -12.29 4.02 7.60
N HIS A 11 -12.77 5.11 8.21
CA HIS A 11 -13.07 6.37 7.50
C HIS A 11 -11.87 7.28 7.24
N LEU A 12 -10.76 7.15 7.98
CA LEU A 12 -9.64 8.09 7.93
C LEU A 12 -9.10 8.33 6.50
N PRO A 13 -8.82 7.30 5.67
CA PRO A 13 -8.29 7.53 4.33
C PRO A 13 -9.25 8.30 3.43
N GLY A 14 -10.55 7.98 3.49
CA GLY A 14 -11.59 8.65 2.70
C GLY A 14 -11.79 10.11 3.12
N MET A 15 -11.80 10.38 4.43
CA MET A 15 -11.94 11.73 4.96
C MET A 15 -10.76 12.63 4.61
N ILE A 16 -9.53 12.09 4.63
CA ILE A 16 -8.34 12.82 4.18
C ILE A 16 -8.46 13.10 2.68
N ALA A 17 -8.79 12.11 1.86
CA ALA A 17 -8.93 12.26 0.41
C ALA A 17 -9.97 13.31 0.03
N ALA A 18 -11.07 13.43 0.79
CA ALA A 18 -12.09 14.45 0.58
C ALA A 18 -11.63 15.88 0.88
N LYS A 19 -10.48 16.05 1.55
CA LYS A 19 -9.98 17.35 2.05
C LYS A 19 -8.64 17.76 1.46
N THR A 20 -8.10 16.98 0.52
CA THR A 20 -6.81 17.28 -0.10
C THR A 20 -6.82 16.92 -1.58
N THR A 21 -5.99 17.61 -2.36
CA THR A 21 -5.69 17.25 -3.75
C THR A 21 -4.49 16.30 -3.86
N LEU A 22 -3.80 16.04 -2.75
CA LEU A 22 -2.69 15.08 -2.71
C LEU A 22 -3.21 13.64 -2.84
N PRO A 23 -2.48 12.74 -3.50
CA PRO A 23 -2.87 11.34 -3.56
C PRO A 23 -2.83 10.70 -2.16
N VAL A 24 -3.87 9.92 -1.85
CA VAL A 24 -4.03 9.18 -0.59
C VAL A 24 -3.99 7.67 -0.87
N ILE A 25 -3.12 6.96 -0.14
CA ILE A 25 -3.02 5.51 -0.14
C ILE A 25 -3.63 4.99 1.16
N GLY A 26 -4.65 4.14 1.05
CA GLY A 26 -5.38 3.57 2.18
C GLY A 26 -4.88 2.17 2.54
N VAL A 27 -4.51 1.96 3.80
CA VAL A 27 -4.09 0.65 4.35
C VAL A 27 -5.18 0.12 5.28
N PRO A 28 -5.95 -0.91 4.86
CA PRO A 28 -6.90 -1.57 5.74
C PRO A 28 -6.18 -2.28 6.89
N VAL A 29 -6.44 -1.87 8.13
CA VAL A 29 -5.90 -2.54 9.32
C VAL A 29 -6.77 -3.76 9.62
N GLN A 30 -6.15 -4.87 9.96
CA GLN A 30 -6.88 -6.10 10.29
C GLN A 30 -7.75 -5.88 11.53
N SER A 31 -9.07 -6.03 11.38
CA SER A 31 -10.02 -6.01 12.48
C SER A 31 -10.14 -7.40 13.12
N LYS A 32 -10.52 -7.44 14.41
CA LYS A 32 -10.68 -8.70 15.15
C LYS A 32 -11.86 -9.54 14.67
N ALA A 33 -12.99 -8.88 14.38
CA ALA A 33 -14.25 -9.57 14.09
C ALA A 33 -14.35 -10.10 12.65
N LEU A 34 -13.83 -9.34 11.68
CA LEU A 34 -14.01 -9.62 10.25
C LEU A 34 -12.68 -9.73 9.50
N ASN A 35 -11.57 -9.96 10.22
CA ASN A 35 -10.22 -10.07 9.64
C ASN A 35 -9.86 -8.91 8.69
N GLY A 36 -10.39 -7.72 8.94
CA GLY A 36 -10.15 -6.53 8.12
C GLY A 36 -11.01 -6.42 6.85
N LEU A 37 -11.98 -7.30 6.60
CA LEU A 37 -12.91 -7.16 5.47
C LEU A 37 -13.77 -5.90 5.59
N ASP A 38 -14.25 -5.61 6.81
CA ASP A 38 -14.90 -4.34 7.15
C ASP A 38 -14.04 -3.12 6.82
N SER A 39 -12.76 -3.22 7.15
CA SER A 39 -11.76 -2.17 6.97
C SER A 39 -11.46 -1.98 5.48
N LEU A 40 -11.33 -3.08 4.73
CA LEU A 40 -11.10 -3.08 3.30
C LEU A 40 -12.27 -2.41 2.58
N LEU A 41 -13.50 -2.88 2.85
CA LEU A 41 -14.69 -2.35 2.19
C LEU A 41 -14.96 -0.89 2.56
N SER A 42 -14.68 -0.48 3.80
CA SER A 42 -14.81 0.91 4.23
C SER A 42 -13.84 1.87 3.52
N ILE A 43 -12.70 1.38 3.03
CA ILE A 43 -11.68 2.20 2.36
C ILE A 43 -11.81 2.13 0.84
N VAL A 44 -12.05 0.94 0.27
CA VAL A 44 -11.99 0.74 -1.19
C VAL A 44 -13.27 1.19 -1.92
N GLN A 45 -14.41 1.16 -1.24
CA GLN A 45 -15.73 1.45 -1.85
C GLN A 45 -16.05 2.95 -1.90
N MET A 46 -15.05 3.80 -2.09
CA MET A 46 -15.25 5.23 -2.22
C MET A 46 -16.09 5.54 -3.48
N PRO A 47 -17.08 6.45 -3.38
CA PRO A 47 -17.85 6.86 -4.55
C PRO A 47 -16.98 7.63 -5.54
N GLY A 48 -17.43 7.72 -6.80
CA GLY A 48 -16.76 8.49 -7.83
C GLY A 48 -16.57 9.95 -7.42
N GLY A 49 -15.35 10.48 -7.62
CA GLY A 49 -14.96 11.86 -7.32
C GLY A 49 -13.98 12.02 -6.16
N VAL A 50 -13.88 11.05 -5.24
CA VAL A 50 -12.94 11.10 -4.10
C VAL A 50 -12.14 9.79 -4.02
N PRO A 51 -11.05 9.63 -4.80
CA PRO A 51 -10.35 8.37 -4.90
C PRO A 51 -9.42 8.08 -3.71
N VAL A 52 -9.34 6.82 -3.32
CA VAL A 52 -8.33 6.30 -2.38
C VAL A 52 -7.65 5.07 -3.00
N ALA A 53 -6.31 5.11 -3.12
CA ALA A 53 -5.54 3.97 -3.61
C ALA A 53 -5.43 2.91 -2.49
N THR A 54 -6.30 1.92 -2.51
CA THR A 54 -6.37 0.92 -1.44
C THR A 54 -5.41 -0.24 -1.69
N VAL A 55 -4.68 -0.65 -0.66
CA VAL A 55 -3.76 -1.80 -0.72
C VAL A 55 -4.30 -2.99 0.11
N ALA A 56 -3.55 -4.10 0.13
CA ALA A 56 -3.90 -5.30 0.89
C ALA A 56 -4.14 -5.02 2.39
N ILE A 57 -4.84 -5.92 3.08
CA ILE A 57 -5.07 -5.82 4.52
C ILE A 57 -3.75 -6.04 5.29
N GLY A 58 -3.54 -5.28 6.36
CA GLY A 58 -2.50 -5.50 7.37
C GLY A 58 -1.07 -5.18 6.90
N LYS A 59 -0.10 -5.96 7.40
CA LYS A 59 1.34 -5.70 7.23
C LYS A 59 1.79 -5.72 5.77
N ALA A 60 1.23 -6.63 4.97
CA ALA A 60 1.50 -6.68 3.53
C ALA A 60 1.04 -5.39 2.85
N GLY A 61 -0.15 -4.90 3.22
CA GLY A 61 -0.66 -3.58 2.83
C GLY A 61 0.27 -2.44 3.17
N ALA A 62 0.64 -2.33 4.45
CA ALA A 62 1.53 -1.26 4.92
C ALA A 62 2.85 -1.23 4.13
N THR A 63 3.44 -2.40 3.87
CA THR A 63 4.65 -2.53 3.04
C THR A 63 4.39 -2.05 1.61
N ASN A 64 3.30 -2.52 0.99
CA ASN A 64 2.96 -2.17 -0.38
C ASN A 64 2.56 -0.70 -0.54
N ALA A 65 1.98 -0.06 0.48
CA ALA A 65 1.70 1.36 0.47
C ALA A 65 2.99 2.18 0.36
N GLY A 66 4.04 1.82 1.11
CA GLY A 66 5.36 2.44 0.98
C GLY A 66 6.00 2.22 -0.41
N LEU A 67 5.87 1.02 -0.97
CA LEU A 67 6.39 0.71 -2.31
C LEU A 67 5.62 1.44 -3.42
N LEU A 68 4.29 1.53 -3.31
CA LEU A 68 3.44 2.28 -4.23
C LEU A 68 3.79 3.77 -4.15
N ALA A 69 3.95 4.29 -2.93
CA ALA A 69 4.41 5.65 -2.69
C ALA A 69 5.76 5.93 -3.37
N ALA A 70 6.76 5.07 -3.15
CA ALA A 70 8.05 5.18 -3.81
C ALA A 70 7.93 5.10 -5.35
N SER A 71 7.00 4.30 -5.87
CA SER A 71 6.77 4.16 -7.32
C SER A 71 6.19 5.45 -7.92
N ILE A 72 5.26 6.09 -7.20
CA ILE A 72 4.69 7.39 -7.59
C ILE A 72 5.77 8.48 -7.56
N LEU A 73 6.56 8.55 -6.49
CA LEU A 73 7.67 9.51 -6.38
C LEU A 73 8.75 9.26 -7.45
N GLY A 74 8.98 8.00 -7.80
CA GLY A 74 9.95 7.59 -8.82
C GLY A 74 9.62 8.09 -10.24
N LEU A 75 8.40 8.57 -10.50
CA LEU A 75 8.06 9.24 -11.76
C LEU A 75 8.75 10.60 -11.92
N LEU A 76 9.10 11.25 -10.80
CA LEU A 76 9.72 12.57 -10.77
C LEU A 76 11.16 12.53 -10.27
N GLU A 77 11.49 11.55 -9.43
CA GLU A 77 12.77 11.45 -8.74
C GLU A 77 13.43 10.09 -9.01
N PRO A 78 14.43 10.02 -9.92
CA PRO A 78 15.04 8.77 -10.37
C PRO A 78 15.59 7.88 -9.25
N ARG A 79 16.10 8.49 -8.17
CA ARG A 79 16.64 7.76 -7.00
C ARG A 79 15.65 6.75 -6.40
N TYR A 80 14.35 7.05 -6.39
CA TYR A 80 13.35 6.11 -5.86
C TYR A 80 13.12 4.94 -6.81
N MET A 81 13.16 5.19 -8.12
CA MET A 81 13.04 4.14 -9.14
C MET A 81 14.25 3.19 -9.11
N GLU A 82 15.45 3.74 -8.94
CA GLU A 82 16.68 2.96 -8.75
C GLU A 82 16.62 2.10 -7.49
N ALA A 83 16.20 2.68 -6.35
CA ALA A 83 16.03 1.93 -5.10
C ALA A 83 15.00 0.79 -5.25
N LEU A 84 13.88 1.03 -5.96
CA LEU A 84 12.89 0.00 -6.24
C LEU A 84 13.44 -1.13 -7.13
N LYS A 85 14.20 -0.80 -8.16
CA LYS A 85 14.88 -1.78 -9.03
C LYS A 85 15.88 -2.62 -8.22
N ALA A 86 16.74 -1.97 -7.44
CA ALA A 86 17.72 -2.63 -6.58
C ALA A 86 17.06 -3.58 -5.58
N ARG A 87 15.96 -3.16 -4.95
CA ARG A 87 15.19 -4.02 -4.04
C ARG A 87 14.63 -5.25 -4.75
N ARG A 88 14.05 -5.10 -5.95
CA ARG A 88 13.51 -6.23 -6.73
C ARG A 88 14.62 -7.21 -7.14
N GLU A 89 15.78 -6.70 -7.51
CA GLU A 89 16.94 -7.53 -7.84
C GLU A 89 17.46 -8.31 -6.63
N ALA A 90 17.55 -7.66 -5.45
CA ALA A 90 17.95 -8.34 -4.22
C ALA A 90 17.00 -9.50 -3.85
N ILE A 91 15.69 -9.29 -3.98
CA ILE A 91 14.69 -10.35 -3.73
C ILE A 91 14.84 -11.48 -4.74
N ARG A 92 15.04 -11.17 -6.03
CA ARG A 92 15.27 -12.19 -7.06
C ARG A 92 16.48 -13.06 -6.71
N LYS A 93 17.62 -12.45 -6.34
CA LYS A 93 18.83 -13.18 -5.95
C LYS A 93 18.57 -14.09 -4.75
N GLN A 94 17.91 -13.58 -3.71
CA GLN A 94 17.55 -14.38 -2.53
C GLN A 94 16.70 -15.61 -2.86
N ILE A 95 15.74 -15.47 -3.80
CA ILE A 95 14.89 -16.58 -4.22
C ILE A 95 15.71 -17.64 -4.97
N VAL A 96 16.57 -17.22 -5.90
CA VAL A 96 17.43 -18.15 -6.67
C VAL A 96 18.38 -18.91 -5.73
N GLU A 97 19.07 -18.21 -4.83
CA GLU A 97 19.97 -18.82 -3.84
C GLU A 97 19.24 -19.79 -2.90
N SER A 98 17.98 -19.50 -2.55
CA SER A 98 17.17 -20.40 -1.73
C SER A 98 16.75 -21.65 -2.51
N SER A 99 16.40 -21.52 -3.79
CA SER A 99 16.02 -22.65 -4.65
C SER A 99 17.19 -23.62 -4.85
N ASP A 100 18.41 -23.10 -5.05
CA ASP A 100 19.62 -23.91 -5.19
C ASP A 100 20.00 -24.69 -3.90
N GLN A 101 19.42 -24.35 -2.74
CA GLN A 101 19.59 -25.11 -1.49
C GLN A 101 18.62 -26.30 -1.35
N PHE A 102 17.58 -26.38 -2.19
CA PHE A 102 16.57 -27.43 -2.13
C PHE A 102 16.64 -28.41 -3.33
N ASP A 103 17.57 -28.19 -4.26
CA ASP A 103 17.96 -29.11 -5.34
C ASP A 103 19.24 -29.89 -4.98
#